data_AF-A0A0B6XCW4-F1
#
_entry.id   AF-A0A0B6XCW4-F1
#
_cell.length_a   1.000
_cell.length_b   1.000
_cell.length_c   1.000
_cell.angle_alpha   90.00
_cell.angle_beta   90.00
_cell.angle_gamma   90.00
#
_symmetry.space_group_name_H-M   'P 1'
#
loop_
_entity.id
_entity.type
_entity.pdbx_description
1 polymer ?
#
loop_
_entity_poly.entity_id
_entity_poly.type
_entity_poly.pdbx_seq_one_letter_code
_entity_poly.pdbx_strand_id
1 'polypeptide(L)'
;MVELKPGKHVLETSDGKKQPFLVYSKNQGGIINPNRELYYTYNMVYAIENHENKFSPQNTEVVIDGVTLEGPIRSSDAVFIDNNVFRCTYPIGTPFPEEIVIYDKKSKGNIKSKCFRKKEFIDFYEQESGEALHSEHDSLNSNDTWIRLISYRLDGQVLIA
;
A
#
# COMPACT_ATOMS: atom_id res chain seq x y z
N MET A 1 -4.23 -7.09 -13.31
CA MET A 1 -2.95 -7.68 -12.86
C MET A 1 -2.23 -8.23 -14.07
N VAL A 2 -0.92 -8.16 -14.09
CA VAL A 2 -0.06 -8.57 -15.20
C VAL A 2 1.07 -9.41 -14.64
N GLU A 3 1.30 -10.56 -15.22
CA GLU A 3 2.36 -11.47 -14.80
C GLU A 3 3.59 -11.27 -15.71
N LEU A 4 4.76 -11.09 -15.10
CA LEU A 4 6.02 -10.97 -15.83
C LEU A 4 6.87 -12.21 -15.61
N LYS A 5 7.42 -12.76 -16.69
CA LYS A 5 8.37 -13.87 -16.60
C LYS A 5 9.63 -13.44 -15.84
N PRO A 6 10.31 -14.34 -15.12
CA PRO A 6 11.61 -14.03 -14.55
C PRO A 6 12.61 -13.58 -15.62
N GLY A 7 13.43 -12.57 -15.30
CA GLY A 7 14.39 -12.00 -16.23
C GLY A 7 14.39 -10.48 -16.27
N LYS A 8 15.19 -9.92 -17.18
CA LYS A 8 15.34 -8.48 -17.37
C LYS A 8 14.15 -7.94 -18.16
N HIS A 9 13.59 -6.84 -17.68
CA HIS A 9 12.51 -6.09 -18.31
C HIS A 9 12.89 -4.62 -18.41
N VAL A 10 12.13 -3.87 -19.19
CA VAL A 10 12.31 -2.43 -19.35
C VAL A 10 10.95 -1.76 -19.18
N LEU A 11 10.89 -0.81 -18.26
CA LEU A 11 9.79 0.16 -18.19
C LEU A 11 10.09 1.27 -19.19
N GLU A 12 9.15 1.53 -20.10
CA GLU A 12 9.22 2.66 -21.02
C GLU A 12 8.07 3.62 -20.71
N THR A 13 8.40 4.84 -20.34
CA THR A 13 7.43 5.91 -20.06
C THR A 13 6.93 6.54 -21.36
N SER A 14 5.83 7.29 -21.29
CA SER A 14 5.24 7.97 -22.46
C SER A 14 6.15 9.00 -23.11
N ASP A 15 7.12 9.55 -22.37
CA ASP A 15 8.17 10.44 -22.89
C ASP A 15 9.40 9.67 -23.43
N GLY A 16 9.33 8.34 -23.53
CA GLY A 16 10.35 7.48 -24.12
C GLY A 16 11.54 7.16 -23.20
N LYS A 17 11.51 7.54 -21.92
CA LYS A 17 12.56 7.15 -20.97
C LYS A 17 12.45 5.65 -20.68
N LYS A 18 13.61 4.99 -20.68
CA LYS A 18 13.73 3.54 -20.46
C LYS A 18 14.44 3.27 -19.15
N GLN A 19 13.80 2.48 -18.29
CA GLN A 19 14.38 2.07 -17.01
C GLN A 19 14.37 0.54 -16.90
N PRO A 20 15.54 -0.12 -16.90
CA PRO A 20 15.60 -1.56 -16.77
C PRO A 20 15.27 -2.00 -15.32
N PHE A 21 14.65 -3.17 -15.20
CA PHE A 21 14.40 -3.83 -13.92
C PHE A 21 14.49 -5.36 -14.07
N LEU A 22 14.59 -6.05 -12.94
CA LEU A 22 14.75 -7.50 -12.88
C LEU A 22 13.58 -8.13 -12.13
N VAL A 23 12.98 -9.15 -12.73
CA VAL A 23 12.00 -10.02 -12.06
C VAL A 23 12.71 -11.30 -11.66
N TYR A 24 12.75 -11.58 -10.35
CA TYR A 24 13.35 -12.79 -9.82
C TYR A 24 12.40 -13.99 -9.91
N SER A 25 12.94 -15.20 -10.04
CA SER A 25 12.16 -16.44 -10.20
C SER A 25 11.31 -16.86 -8.99
N LYS A 26 11.53 -16.23 -7.84
CA LYS A 26 10.74 -16.42 -6.61
C LYS A 26 10.20 -15.09 -6.08
N ASN A 27 10.00 -14.12 -6.99
CA ASN A 27 9.45 -12.84 -6.58
C ASN A 27 8.02 -13.04 -6.05
N GLN A 28 7.65 -12.30 -5.01
CA GLN A 28 6.31 -12.25 -4.43
C GLN A 28 5.49 -11.10 -5.04
N GLY A 29 5.82 -10.70 -6.26
CA GLY A 29 5.26 -9.55 -6.95
C GLY A 29 5.90 -8.21 -6.57
N GLY A 30 5.23 -7.13 -6.93
CA GLY A 30 5.67 -5.76 -6.64
C GLY A 30 4.82 -4.70 -7.31
N ILE A 31 5.20 -3.44 -7.08
CA ILE A 31 4.53 -2.27 -7.64
C ILE A 31 5.49 -1.59 -8.62
N ILE A 32 5.06 -1.40 -9.86
CA ILE A 32 5.69 -0.45 -10.77
C ILE A 32 4.99 0.89 -10.59
N ASN A 33 5.75 1.89 -10.15
CA ASN A 33 5.28 3.21 -9.76
C ASN A 33 5.98 4.29 -10.60
N PRO A 34 5.62 4.43 -11.89
CA PRO A 34 6.30 5.34 -12.80
C PRO A 34 6.18 6.80 -12.36
N ASN A 35 5.11 7.14 -11.64
CA ASN A 35 4.80 8.51 -11.21
C ASN A 35 5.41 8.87 -9.84
N ARG A 36 6.10 7.94 -9.17
CA ARG A 36 6.62 8.13 -7.80
C ARG A 36 5.53 8.56 -6.81
N GLU A 37 4.34 7.98 -6.95
CA GLU A 37 3.27 8.14 -5.96
C GLU A 37 3.67 7.45 -4.66
N LEU A 38 3.22 7.97 -3.52
CA LEU A 38 3.44 7.31 -2.23
C LEU A 38 2.53 6.09 -2.06
N TYR A 39 3.16 4.95 -1.79
CA TYR A 39 2.52 3.72 -1.36
C TYR A 39 2.84 3.45 0.10
N TYR A 40 1.90 2.82 0.80
CA TYR A 40 2.02 2.51 2.22
C TYR A 40 1.81 1.03 2.49
N THR A 41 2.45 0.52 3.54
CA THR A 41 2.08 -0.76 4.16
C THR A 41 1.64 -0.52 5.59
N TYR A 42 0.61 -1.22 6.05
CA TYR A 42 0.26 -1.30 7.47
C TYR A 42 0.35 -2.75 7.92
N ASN A 43 1.03 -3.04 9.03
CA ASN A 43 1.05 -4.37 9.63
C ASN A 43 0.03 -4.47 10.76
N MET A 44 -0.94 -5.36 10.62
CA MET A 44 -1.98 -5.64 11.59
C MET A 44 -1.69 -6.95 12.32
N VAL A 45 -1.99 -6.96 13.62
CA VAL A 45 -1.93 -8.15 14.46
C VAL A 45 -3.28 -8.84 14.41
N TYR A 46 -3.30 -10.07 13.90
CA TYR A 46 -4.42 -10.98 14.05
C TYR A 46 -4.06 -11.96 15.15
N ALA A 47 -4.71 -11.90 16.29
CA ALA A 47 -4.45 -12.84 17.38
C ALA A 47 -5.76 -13.39 17.92
N ILE A 48 -5.70 -14.60 18.47
CA ILE A 48 -6.79 -15.04 19.33
C ILE A 48 -6.79 -14.18 20.61
N GLU A 49 -7.95 -14.03 21.22
CA GLU A 49 -8.14 -13.22 22.41
C GLU A 49 -7.08 -13.52 23.49
N ASN A 50 -6.51 -12.46 24.10
CA ASN A 50 -5.46 -12.51 25.12
C ASN A 50 -4.07 -12.98 24.63
N HIS A 51 -3.84 -12.98 23.32
CA HIS A 51 -2.54 -13.32 22.71
C HIS A 51 -1.97 -12.22 21.80
N GLU A 52 -2.60 -11.05 21.76
CA GLU A 52 -2.23 -9.89 20.94
C GLU A 52 -0.82 -9.40 21.29
N ASN A 53 -0.51 -9.35 22.58
CA ASN A 53 0.78 -8.89 23.11
C ASN A 53 2.00 -9.74 22.70
N LYS A 54 1.78 -10.92 22.09
CA LYS A 54 2.85 -11.77 21.55
C LYS A 54 3.34 -11.30 20.18
N PHE A 55 2.65 -10.36 19.55
CA PHE A 55 2.96 -9.85 18.23
C PHE A 55 3.21 -8.35 18.32
N SER A 56 4.45 -7.95 18.12
CA SER A 56 4.86 -6.54 18.14
C SER A 56 5.42 -6.18 16.76
N PRO A 57 4.59 -5.67 15.83
CA PRO A 57 5.12 -5.12 14.59
C PRO A 57 6.00 -3.91 14.92
N GLN A 58 7.08 -3.77 14.16
CA GLN A 58 7.99 -2.63 14.34
C GLN A 58 7.28 -1.34 13.93
N ASN A 59 7.27 -0.36 14.83
CA ASN A 59 6.84 0.98 14.52
C ASN A 59 7.91 1.74 13.73
N THR A 60 7.46 2.55 12.77
CA THR A 60 8.28 3.56 12.10
C THR A 60 7.51 4.86 12.01
N GLU A 61 8.25 5.94 11.83
CA GLU A 61 7.68 7.25 11.57
C GLU A 61 7.47 7.44 10.06
N VAL A 62 6.29 7.88 9.66
CA VAL A 62 5.98 8.30 8.29
C VAL A 62 5.32 9.68 8.28
N VAL A 63 5.56 10.45 7.23
CA VAL A 63 4.91 11.75 7.03
C VAL A 63 3.89 11.62 5.91
N ILE A 64 2.63 11.97 6.20
CA ILE A 64 1.51 11.96 5.26
C ILE A 64 0.89 13.35 5.29
N ASP A 65 0.98 14.09 4.18
CA ASP A 65 0.46 15.45 4.07
C ASP A 65 0.91 16.41 5.18
N GLY A 66 2.17 16.27 5.59
CA GLY A 66 2.76 17.08 6.64
C GLY A 66 2.41 16.62 8.07
N VAL A 67 1.56 15.62 8.23
CA VAL A 67 1.27 14.98 9.50
C VAL A 67 2.22 13.81 9.74
N THR A 68 2.91 13.82 10.86
CA THR A 68 3.76 12.72 11.30
C THR A 68 2.94 11.66 12.01
N LEU A 69 3.01 10.42 11.52
CA LEU A 69 2.39 9.25 12.13
C LEU A 69 3.45 8.26 12.58
N GLU A 70 3.30 7.78 13.80
CA GLU A 70 4.09 6.65 14.32
C GLU A 70 3.20 5.41 14.39
N GLY A 71 3.64 4.32 13.77
CA GLY A 71 2.91 3.07 13.82
C GLY A 71 3.58 1.98 13.00
N PRO A 72 2.95 0.81 12.84
CA PRO A 72 3.50 -0.32 12.09
C PRO A 72 3.40 -0.10 10.57
N ILE A 73 3.72 1.11 10.14
CA ILE A 73 3.55 1.66 8.82
C ILE A 73 4.92 1.62 8.11
N ARG A 74 4.92 1.52 6.78
CA ARG A 74 6.06 1.85 5.93
C ARG A 74 5.57 2.63 4.73
N SER A 75 6.43 3.44 4.13
CA SER A 75 6.13 4.13 2.88
C SER A 75 7.22 3.94 1.84
N SER A 76 6.86 4.06 0.56
CA SER A 76 7.82 4.11 -0.54
C SER A 76 7.23 4.85 -1.74
N ASP A 77 8.06 5.69 -2.37
CA ASP A 77 7.81 6.37 -3.63
C ASP A 77 8.71 5.82 -4.76
N ALA A 78 9.41 4.72 -4.52
CA ALA A 78 10.36 4.15 -5.46
C ALA A 78 9.64 3.73 -6.75
N VAL A 79 10.33 3.84 -7.90
CA VAL A 79 9.78 3.44 -9.21
C VAL A 79 9.47 1.94 -9.25
N PHE A 80 10.28 1.13 -8.58
CA PHE A 80 10.05 -0.30 -8.41
C PHE A 80 10.03 -0.62 -6.92
N ILE A 81 8.88 -1.05 -6.42
CA ILE A 81 8.69 -1.44 -5.03
C ILE A 81 8.60 -2.96 -5.00
N ASP A 82 9.68 -3.60 -4.57
CA ASP A 82 9.78 -5.06 -4.49
C ASP A 82 8.99 -5.58 -3.29
N ASN A 83 8.07 -6.53 -3.53
CA ASN A 83 7.25 -7.09 -2.46
C ASN A 83 8.04 -7.96 -1.46
N ASN A 84 9.24 -8.43 -1.82
CA ASN A 84 10.12 -9.11 -0.86
C ASN A 84 10.63 -8.15 0.24
N VAL A 85 10.65 -6.84 -0.06
CA VAL A 85 11.06 -5.79 0.88
C VAL A 85 9.83 -5.12 1.50
N PHE A 86 8.84 -4.77 0.68
CA PHE A 86 7.62 -4.09 1.12
C PHE A 86 6.66 -5.04 1.87
N ARG A 87 6.79 -6.35 1.63
CA ARG A 87 6.13 -7.46 2.34
C ARG A 87 4.62 -7.32 2.41
N CYS A 88 3.93 -6.97 1.33
CA CYS A 88 2.46 -7.00 1.23
C CYS A 88 1.94 -8.44 1.28
N THR A 89 1.16 -8.78 2.29
CA THR A 89 0.33 -10.01 2.30
C THR A 89 -0.89 -9.81 1.40
N TYR A 90 -1.52 -8.65 1.54
CA TYR A 90 -2.70 -8.24 0.79
C TYR A 90 -2.30 -7.09 -0.16
N PRO A 91 -2.41 -7.29 -1.49
CA PRO A 91 -2.07 -6.26 -2.46
C PRO A 91 -3.00 -5.03 -2.42
N ILE A 92 -2.64 -4.01 -3.19
CA ILE A 92 -3.48 -2.82 -3.40
C ILE A 92 -4.80 -3.23 -4.05
N GLY A 93 -5.91 -2.64 -3.60
CA GLY A 93 -7.23 -2.87 -4.17
C GLY A 93 -7.86 -4.21 -3.79
N THR A 94 -7.23 -5.01 -2.92
CA THR A 94 -7.90 -6.12 -2.24
C THR A 94 -8.48 -5.64 -0.91
N PRO A 95 -9.54 -6.25 -0.37
CA PRO A 95 -9.92 -5.97 1.01
C PRO A 95 -8.79 -6.41 1.97
N PHE A 96 -8.67 -5.70 3.08
CA PHE A 96 -7.91 -6.18 4.24
C PHE A 96 -8.91 -6.92 5.13
N PRO A 97 -8.76 -8.25 5.36
CA PRO A 97 -9.84 -9.00 5.98
C PRO A 97 -9.90 -8.72 7.48
N GLU A 98 -11.10 -8.69 8.04
CA GLU A 98 -11.30 -8.54 9.50
C GLU A 98 -10.80 -9.77 10.27
N GLU A 99 -10.88 -10.95 9.64
CA GLU A 99 -10.46 -12.22 10.23
C GLU A 99 -9.57 -13.03 9.28
N ILE A 100 -8.69 -13.86 9.84
CA ILE A 100 -7.86 -14.78 9.07
C ILE A 100 -7.96 -16.20 9.59
N VAL A 101 -7.82 -17.17 8.68
CA VAL A 101 -7.67 -18.58 9.05
C VAL A 101 -6.20 -18.90 9.28
N ILE A 102 -5.88 -19.44 10.47
CA ILE A 102 -4.56 -19.93 10.82
C ILE A 102 -4.58 -21.45 10.82
N TYR A 103 -3.86 -22.07 9.87
CA TYR A 103 -3.82 -23.53 9.73
C TYR A 103 -2.92 -24.22 10.75
N ASP A 104 -1.89 -23.52 11.25
CA ASP A 104 -1.06 -24.05 12.33
C ASP A 104 -1.79 -23.93 13.67
N LYS A 105 -2.27 -25.07 14.17
CA LYS A 105 -3.01 -25.16 15.46
C LYS A 105 -2.19 -24.72 16.67
N LYS A 106 -0.85 -24.63 16.56
CA LYS A 106 0.01 -24.12 17.63
C LYS A 106 0.12 -22.61 17.61
N SER A 107 -0.12 -21.98 16.46
CA SER A 107 -0.07 -20.54 16.33
C SER A 107 -1.24 -19.89 17.06
N LYS A 108 -0.94 -18.75 17.69
CA LYS A 108 -1.90 -17.93 18.46
C LYS A 108 -2.23 -16.62 17.75
N GLY A 109 -1.74 -16.46 16.52
CA GLY A 109 -1.92 -15.25 15.75
C GLY A 109 -0.90 -15.13 14.61
N ASN A 110 -1.00 -14.05 13.87
CA ASN A 110 -0.06 -13.71 12.81
C ASN A 110 -0.05 -12.20 12.61
N ILE A 111 1.05 -11.69 12.07
CA ILE A 111 1.11 -10.32 11.58
C ILE A 111 0.88 -10.39 10.08
N LYS A 112 -0.16 -9.71 9.59
CA LYS A 112 -0.41 -9.57 8.16
C LYS A 112 -0.33 -8.10 7.77
N SER A 113 0.04 -7.89 6.52
CA SER A 113 0.34 -6.58 5.98
C SER A 113 -0.54 -6.29 4.78
N LYS A 114 -1.09 -5.09 4.73
CA LYS A 114 -1.85 -4.58 3.59
C LYS A 114 -1.11 -3.45 2.94
N CYS A 115 -1.10 -3.44 1.62
CA CYS A 115 -0.52 -2.37 0.83
C CYS A 115 -1.60 -1.46 0.27
N PHE A 116 -1.36 -0.16 0.36
CA PHE A 116 -2.33 0.87 0.10
C PHE A 116 -1.78 1.92 -0.85
N ARG A 117 -2.66 2.50 -1.66
CA ARG A 117 -2.43 3.86 -2.16
C ARG A 117 -2.64 4.85 -1.03
N LYS A 118 -2.08 6.04 -1.16
CA LYS A 118 -2.25 7.13 -0.18
C LYS A 118 -3.70 7.32 0.28
N LYS A 119 -4.67 7.49 -0.65
CA LYS A 119 -6.08 7.67 -0.27
C LYS A 119 -6.64 6.46 0.48
N GLU A 120 -6.38 5.26 -0.02
CA GLU A 120 -6.82 4.01 0.61
C GLU A 120 -6.23 3.84 2.02
N PHE A 121 -5.01 4.31 2.24
CA PHE A 121 -4.36 4.29 3.54
C PHE A 121 -4.99 5.27 4.51
N ILE A 122 -5.25 6.51 4.07
CA ILE A 122 -5.88 7.54 4.91
C ILE A 122 -7.27 7.07 5.32
N ASP A 123 -8.11 6.66 4.37
CA ASP A 123 -9.46 6.17 4.63
C ASP A 123 -9.44 5.00 5.64
N PHE A 124 -8.49 4.07 5.50
CA PHE A 124 -8.29 2.95 6.44
C PHE A 124 -7.82 3.41 7.83
N TYR A 125 -6.80 4.27 7.89
CA TYR A 125 -6.20 4.70 9.14
C TYR A 125 -7.19 5.50 9.99
N GLU A 126 -7.95 6.41 9.38
CA GLU A 126 -8.97 7.20 10.06
C GLU A 126 -10.11 6.32 10.61
N GLN A 127 -10.47 5.26 9.87
CA GLN A 127 -11.46 4.27 10.33
C GLN A 127 -10.95 3.47 11.53
N GLU A 128 -9.69 3.04 11.52
CA GLU A 128 -9.11 2.19 12.58
C GLU A 128 -8.73 2.98 13.84
N SER A 129 -8.19 4.20 13.68
CA SER A 129 -7.77 5.04 14.80
C SER A 129 -8.94 5.82 15.42
N GLY A 130 -9.99 6.10 14.64
CA GLY A 130 -11.04 7.04 15.00
C GLY A 130 -10.59 8.51 14.96
N GLU A 131 -9.39 8.79 14.45
CA GLU A 131 -8.80 10.12 14.35
C GLU A 131 -8.69 10.54 12.87
N ALA A 132 -9.29 11.68 12.52
CA ALA A 132 -9.12 12.25 11.20
C ALA A 132 -7.68 12.76 11.02
N LEU A 133 -7.01 12.33 9.96
CA LEU A 133 -5.69 12.85 9.56
C LEU A 133 -5.81 14.26 8.98
N HIS A 134 -6.99 14.59 8.45
CA HIS A 134 -7.35 15.92 8.00
C HIS A 134 -8.44 16.51 8.89
N SER A 135 -8.12 17.54 9.68
CA SER A 135 -9.16 18.36 10.31
C SER A 135 -9.97 19.09 9.23
N GLU A 136 -11.26 19.37 9.45
CA GLU A 136 -12.14 20.17 8.58
C GLU A 136 -11.62 21.61 8.28
N HIS A 137 -10.40 21.97 8.69
CA HIS A 137 -9.82 23.29 8.53
C HIS A 137 -9.07 23.55 7.20
N ASP A 138 -9.05 22.59 6.26
CA ASP A 138 -8.59 22.85 4.88
C ASP A 138 -9.73 23.24 3.92
N SER A 139 -10.97 23.35 4.39
CA SER A 139 -12.05 23.94 3.60
C SER A 139 -12.04 25.47 3.74
N LEU A 140 -11.20 26.15 2.96
CA LEU A 140 -11.43 27.55 2.53
C LEU A 140 -10.42 27.91 1.42
N ASN A 141 -10.60 27.31 0.24
CA ASN A 141 -10.31 27.92 -1.08
C ASN A 141 -10.67 26.95 -2.21
N SER A 142 -11.95 26.59 -2.32
CA SER A 142 -12.52 26.10 -3.59
C SER A 142 -13.63 27.05 -3.97
N ASN A 143 -13.34 27.97 -4.90
CA ASN A 143 -14.39 28.61 -5.67
C ASN A 143 -15.00 27.51 -6.55
N ASP A 144 -16.09 26.93 -6.05
CA ASP A 144 -16.90 25.94 -6.74
C ASP A 144 -17.24 26.41 -8.16
N THR A 145 -16.57 25.80 -9.13
CA THR A 145 -17.02 25.78 -10.51
C THR A 145 -17.27 24.33 -10.85
N TRP A 146 -18.54 23.97 -11.03
CA TRP A 146 -18.98 22.65 -11.43
C TRP A 146 -18.33 22.24 -12.77
N ILE A 147 -17.25 21.46 -12.72
CA ILE A 147 -16.70 20.82 -13.91
C ILE A 147 -17.30 19.42 -14.02
N ARG A 148 -18.13 19.22 -15.05
CA ARG A 148 -18.55 17.89 -15.53
C ARG A 148 -17.30 17.03 -15.74
N LEU A 149 -17.19 15.93 -14.99
CA LEU A 149 -16.24 14.86 -15.29
C LEU A 149 -16.64 14.20 -16.62
N ILE A 150 -16.00 14.63 -17.71
CA ILE A 150 -15.90 13.84 -18.93
C ILE A 150 -14.91 12.72 -18.59
N SER A 151 -15.43 11.50 -18.51
CA SER A 151 -14.67 10.29 -18.22
C SER A 151 -13.58 10.06 -19.27
N TYR A 152 -12.31 10.07 -18.84
CA TYR A 152 -11.22 9.44 -19.57
C TYR A 152 -10.80 8.17 -18.83
N ARG A 153 -10.83 7.03 -19.53
CA ARG A 153 -10.07 5.84 -19.11
C ARG A 153 -8.60 6.16 -19.32
N LEU A 154 -7.80 6.04 -18.26
CA LEU A 154 -6.37 5.86 -18.38
C LEU A 154 -6.07 4.40 -18.06
N ASP A 155 -5.92 3.63 -19.13
CA ASP A 155 -5.33 2.31 -19.12
C ASP A 155 -3.88 2.39 -18.63
N GLY A 156 -3.49 1.50 -17.71
CA GLY A 156 -2.08 1.25 -17.40
C GLY A 156 -1.72 1.15 -15.92
N GLN A 157 -2.34 0.22 -15.18
CA GLN A 157 -1.79 -0.25 -13.90
C GLN A 157 -1.53 -1.74 -13.97
N VAL A 158 -0.24 -2.06 -13.97
CA VAL A 158 0.32 -3.40 -14.06
C VAL A 158 0.69 -3.82 -12.64
N LEU A 159 -0.25 -4.44 -11.94
CA LEU A 159 0.06 -5.17 -10.69
C LEU A 159 0.86 -6.41 -11.09
N ILE A 160 2.08 -6.58 -10.59
CA ILE A 160 2.87 -7.78 -10.84
C ILE A 160 2.71 -8.70 -9.63
N ALA A 161 2.12 -9.88 -9.86
CA ALA A 161 2.17 -11.00 -8.92
C ALA A 161 3.40 -11.86 -9.22
#